data_AF-A0A7R9CNQ4-F1
#
_entry.id   AF-A0A7R9CNQ4-F1
#
_cell.length_a   1.000
_cell.length_b   1.000
_cell.length_c   1.000
_cell.angle_alpha   90.00
_cell.angle_beta   90.00
_cell.angle_gamma   90.00
#
_symmetry.space_group_name_H-M   'P 1'
#
loop_
_entity.id
_entity.type
_entity.pdbx_description
1 polymer ?
#
loop_
_entity_poly.entity_id
_entity_poly.type
_entity_poly.pdbx_seq_one_letter_code
_entity_poly.pdbx_strand_id
1 'polypeptide(L)'
;MRLLATFCLVNTRLMGWFNCTYVEETWTMSKLLGCALSVKVVVLGEETINTPMFTQLDHNQVYLITDQLMRFVIVGESDKNLNKAVKILCLAVFAPAPEFHPQMLDYNVRVYTLEDTVAALEGVKVMENKLGGCLLDKPKTMLFQDGGANLCLSIEDICPGWRCKPQADYQVE
;
A
#
# COMPACT_ATOMS: atom_id res chain seq x y z
N MET A 1 -9.28 -6.63 5.80
CA MET A 1 -8.36 -5.82 4.97
C MET A 1 -9.10 -5.31 3.73
N ARG A 2 -8.82 -4.08 3.27
CA ARG A 2 -9.28 -3.58 1.97
C ARG A 2 -8.09 -3.39 1.05
N LEU A 3 -8.14 -3.99 -0.13
CA LEU A 3 -7.19 -3.75 -1.21
C LEU A 3 -7.73 -2.60 -2.04
N LEU A 4 -6.98 -1.50 -2.11
CA LEU A 4 -7.36 -0.32 -2.87
C LEU A 4 -6.36 -0.14 -4.00
N ALA A 5 -6.83 -0.14 -5.24
CA ALA A 5 -6.07 0.42 -6.35
C ALA A 5 -6.85 1.59 -6.92
N THR A 6 -6.28 2.78 -6.75
CA THR A 6 -6.88 4.04 -7.22
C THR A 6 -6.34 4.35 -8.62
N PHE A 7 -7.24 4.50 -9.59
CA PHE A 7 -6.89 4.85 -10.96
C PHE A 7 -7.33 6.27 -11.30
N CYS A 8 -6.51 6.98 -12.07
CA CYS A 8 -6.91 8.25 -12.67
C CYS A 8 -6.83 8.12 -14.19
N LEU A 9 -7.97 8.26 -14.89
CA LEU A 9 -8.03 8.18 -16.34
C LEU A 9 -7.40 9.39 -17.02
N VAL A 10 -6.49 9.12 -17.95
CA VAL A 10 -6.04 10.04 -19.00
C VAL A 10 -6.11 9.27 -20.32
N ASN A 11 -7.16 9.52 -21.12
CA ASN A 11 -7.55 8.84 -22.37
C ASN A 11 -8.17 7.44 -22.25
N THR A 12 -9.06 7.11 -23.20
CA THR A 12 -10.06 6.02 -23.27
C THR A 12 -9.54 4.57 -23.21
N ARG A 13 -8.27 4.37 -22.86
CA ARG A 13 -7.67 3.07 -22.52
C ARG A 13 -6.71 3.28 -21.36
N LEU A 14 -6.94 2.57 -20.25
CA LEU A 14 -6.02 2.60 -19.13
C LEU A 14 -5.43 1.23 -18.83
N MET A 15 -4.13 1.24 -18.58
CA MET A 15 -3.41 0.19 -17.88
C MET A 15 -3.13 0.72 -16.48
N GLY A 16 -3.67 0.06 -15.46
CA GLY A 16 -3.43 0.37 -14.06
C GLY A 16 -2.67 -0.76 -13.38
N TRP A 17 -1.73 -0.42 -12.50
CA TRP A 17 -0.95 -1.38 -11.72
C TRP A 17 -1.56 -1.52 -10.34
N PHE A 18 -1.61 -2.74 -9.82
CA PHE A 18 -1.94 -3.00 -8.43
C PHE A 18 -1.05 -4.13 -7.90
N ASN A 19 -0.71 -4.04 -6.61
CA ASN A 19 0.02 -5.10 -5.93
C ASN A 19 -0.96 -5.94 -5.12
N CYS A 20 -1.50 -6.97 -5.74
CA CYS A 20 -2.09 -8.08 -5.02
C CYS A 20 -1.36 -9.35 -5.47
N THR A 21 -1.04 -10.21 -4.51
CA THR A 21 -0.67 -11.58 -4.82
C THR A 21 -1.71 -12.46 -4.15
N TYR A 22 -2.43 -13.20 -4.99
CA TYR A 22 -3.41 -14.23 -4.67
C TYR A 22 -4.85 -13.75 -4.43
N VAL A 23 -5.76 -14.16 -5.32
CA VAL A 23 -7.14 -13.66 -5.41
C VAL A 23 -8.12 -14.82 -5.50
N GLU A 24 -8.87 -15.05 -4.42
CA GLU A 24 -10.24 -15.59 -4.46
C GLU A 24 -11.18 -14.55 -3.81
N GLU A 25 -11.10 -13.31 -4.30
CA GLU A 25 -11.83 -12.17 -3.73
C GLU A 25 -12.88 -11.61 -4.70
N THR A 26 -13.91 -10.99 -4.14
CA THR A 26 -14.87 -10.16 -4.86
C THR A 26 -14.28 -8.78 -5.10
N TRP A 27 -13.98 -8.48 -6.38
CA TRP A 27 -13.51 -7.16 -6.78
C TRP A 27 -14.67 -6.26 -7.20
N THR A 28 -14.67 -5.04 -6.73
CA THR A 28 -15.67 -4.03 -7.08
C THR A 28 -15.01 -2.83 -7.74
N MET A 29 -15.55 -2.42 -8.88
CA MET A 29 -15.19 -1.19 -9.55
C MET A 29 -16.15 -0.06 -9.16
N SER A 30 -15.60 1.07 -8.73
CA SER A 30 -16.36 2.23 -8.26
C SER A 30 -15.90 3.52 -8.94
N LYS A 31 -16.84 4.43 -9.19
CA LYS A 31 -16.60 5.80 -9.67
C LYS A 31 -16.33 6.71 -8.48
N LEU A 32 -15.27 7.50 -8.54
CA LEU A 32 -14.99 8.54 -7.56
C LEU A 32 -15.69 9.84 -7.98
N LEU A 33 -16.65 10.28 -7.16
CA LEU A 33 -17.41 11.52 -7.35
C LEU A 33 -16.81 12.72 -6.60
N GLY A 34 -15.79 12.48 -5.78
CA GLY A 34 -15.08 13.48 -4.97
C GLY A 34 -14.02 12.79 -4.10
N CYS A 35 -13.42 13.53 -3.15
CA CYS A 35 -12.34 13.00 -2.31
C CYS A 35 -12.77 11.86 -1.37
N ALA A 36 -14.04 11.79 -0.98
CA ALA A 36 -14.55 10.81 -0.02
C ALA A 36 -15.80 10.05 -0.49
N LEU A 37 -16.29 10.35 -1.70
CA LEU A 37 -17.52 9.75 -2.22
C LEU A 37 -17.19 8.86 -3.41
N SER A 38 -17.55 7.58 -3.28
CA SER A 38 -17.46 6.60 -4.35
C SER A 38 -18.82 5.93 -4.58
N VAL A 39 -19.14 5.64 -5.83
CA VAL A 39 -20.35 4.90 -6.20
C VAL A 39 -19.95 3.64 -6.94
N LYS A 40 -20.39 2.50 -6.42
CA LYS A 40 -20.18 1.19 -7.02
C LYS A 40 -20.81 1.15 -8.42
N VAL A 41 -20.02 0.71 -9.40
CA VAL A 41 -20.47 0.53 -10.78
C VAL A 41 -20.77 -0.94 -11.05
N VAL A 42 -19.81 -1.82 -10.76
CA VAL A 42 -19.91 -3.24 -11.09
C VAL A 42 -19.03 -4.09 -10.19
N VAL A 43 -19.45 -5.32 -9.92
CA VAL A 43 -18.61 -6.39 -9.36
C VAL A 43 -17.97 -7.11 -10.54
N LEU A 44 -16.65 -7.29 -10.51
CA LEU A 44 -15.95 -7.99 -11.59
C LEU A 44 -16.45 -9.44 -11.67
N GLY A 45 -16.85 -9.87 -12.86
CA GLY A 45 -17.49 -11.16 -13.10
C GLY A 45 -19.03 -11.11 -13.12
N GLU A 46 -19.64 -10.01 -12.68
CA GLU A 46 -21.10 -9.79 -12.72
C GLU A 46 -21.50 -8.73 -13.78
N GLU A 47 -20.66 -8.51 -14.80
CA GLU A 47 -20.97 -7.59 -15.88
C GLU A 47 -22.20 -8.03 -16.70
N THR A 48 -22.97 -7.05 -17.18
CA THR A 48 -24.12 -7.28 -18.09
C THR A 48 -23.92 -6.49 -19.38
N ILE A 49 -24.76 -6.73 -20.39
CA ILE A 49 -24.77 -5.94 -21.64
C ILE A 49 -24.99 -4.43 -21.42
N ASN A 50 -25.52 -4.04 -20.26
CA ASN A 50 -25.79 -2.64 -19.91
C ASN A 50 -24.65 -2.01 -19.08
N THR A 51 -23.61 -2.77 -18.74
CA THR A 51 -22.48 -2.26 -17.96
C THR A 51 -21.64 -1.33 -18.86
N PRO A 52 -21.47 -0.04 -18.53
CA PRO A 52 -20.82 0.97 -19.40
C PRO A 52 -19.29 0.91 -19.36
N MET A 53 -18.74 -0.26 -19.01
CA MET A 53 -17.31 -0.50 -18.90
C MET A 53 -17.03 -1.99 -18.98
N PHE A 54 -15.83 -2.31 -19.46
CA PHE A 54 -15.27 -3.65 -19.39
C PHE A 54 -13.99 -3.58 -18.57
N THR A 55 -13.88 -4.43 -17.56
CA THR A 55 -12.72 -4.52 -16.68
C THR A 55 -12.15 -5.92 -16.76
N GLN A 56 -10.85 -6.03 -17.04
CA GLN A 56 -10.13 -7.29 -16.99
C GLN A 56 -9.03 -7.19 -15.95
N LEU A 57 -9.05 -8.11 -14.99
CA LEU A 57 -8.04 -8.25 -13.96
C LEU A 57 -7.06 -9.36 -14.36
N ASP A 58 -5.77 -9.04 -14.35
CA ASP A 58 -4.65 -9.98 -14.47
C ASP A 58 -3.83 -9.96 -13.16
N HIS A 59 -2.77 -10.75 -13.05
CA HIS A 59 -2.03 -10.98 -11.81
C HIS A 59 -1.56 -9.69 -11.10
N ASN A 60 -1.10 -8.66 -11.85
CA ASN A 60 -0.63 -7.38 -11.31
C ASN A 60 -1.18 -6.16 -12.06
N GLN A 61 -2.13 -6.36 -12.97
CA GLN A 61 -2.59 -5.30 -13.89
C GLN A 61 -4.11 -5.34 -14.07
N VAL A 62 -4.74 -4.16 -14.04
CA VAL A 62 -6.14 -4.01 -14.43
C VAL A 62 -6.19 -3.27 -15.75
N TYR A 63 -6.94 -3.84 -16.68
CA TYR A 63 -7.32 -3.21 -17.94
C TYR A 63 -8.74 -2.69 -17.82
N LEU A 64 -8.90 -1.39 -18.07
CA LEU A 64 -10.20 -0.74 -18.05
C LEU A 64 -10.50 -0.14 -19.43
N ILE A 65 -11.64 -0.55 -19.99
CA ILE A 65 -12.24 0.03 -21.19
C ILE A 65 -13.56 0.68 -20.79
N THR A 66 -13.69 1.98 -21.05
CA THR A 66 -14.92 2.72 -20.79
C THR A 66 -15.01 3.91 -21.74
N ASP A 67 -16.22 4.35 -22.04
CA ASP A 67 -16.52 5.57 -22.76
C ASP A 67 -16.57 6.81 -21.84
N GLN A 68 -16.39 6.62 -20.53
CA GLN A 68 -16.49 7.68 -19.52
C GLN A 68 -15.12 8.15 -19.06
N LEU A 69 -14.81 9.43 -19.26
CA LEU A 69 -13.60 10.06 -18.74
C LEU A 69 -13.82 10.55 -17.30
N MET A 70 -13.55 9.68 -16.33
CA MET A 70 -13.70 10.01 -14.90
C MET A 70 -12.70 9.26 -14.02
N ARG A 71 -12.74 9.46 -12.71
CA ARG A 71 -11.85 8.75 -11.80
C ARG A 71 -12.51 7.47 -11.29
N PHE A 72 -11.76 6.37 -11.32
CA PHE A 72 -12.25 5.06 -10.90
C PHE A 72 -11.33 4.46 -9.83
N VAL A 73 -11.89 3.63 -8.98
CA VAL A 73 -11.14 2.85 -8.00
C VAL A 73 -11.62 1.42 -8.10
N ILE A 74 -10.69 0.46 -8.10
CA ILE A 74 -11.03 -0.93 -7.89
C ILE A 74 -10.72 -1.28 -6.43
N VAL A 75 -11.64 -2.00 -5.82
CA VAL A 75 -11.56 -2.41 -4.42
C VAL A 75 -11.68 -3.93 -4.36
N GLY A 76 -10.66 -4.58 -3.82
CA GLY A 76 -10.71 -5.97 -3.39
C GLY A 76 -11.10 -6.02 -1.92
N GLU A 77 -12.10 -6.83 -1.57
CA GLU A 77 -12.48 -7.08 -0.19
C GLU A 77 -12.30 -8.56 0.11
N SER A 78 -11.57 -8.87 1.19
CA SER A 78 -11.48 -10.24 1.70
C SER A 78 -12.84 -10.71 2.17
N ASP A 79 -13.28 -11.88 1.71
CA ASP A 79 -14.40 -12.57 2.33
C ASP A 79 -13.93 -13.18 3.67
N LYS A 80 -14.77 -13.11 4.69
CA LYS A 80 -14.51 -13.67 6.03
C LYS A 80 -14.58 -15.20 6.05
N ASN A 81 -15.33 -15.79 5.12
CA ASN A 81 -15.62 -17.23 5.09
C ASN A 81 -14.82 -18.01 4.04
N LEU A 82 -14.04 -17.31 3.22
CA LEU A 82 -13.27 -17.87 2.10
C LEU A 82 -11.75 -17.76 2.37
N ASN A 83 -10.94 -17.99 1.34
CA ASN A 83 -9.51 -17.74 1.40
C ASN A 83 -9.23 -16.27 1.76
N LYS A 84 -8.32 -16.07 2.72
CA LYS A 84 -7.95 -14.74 3.21
C LYS A 84 -7.12 -13.99 2.18
N ALA A 85 -7.45 -12.73 1.97
CA ALA A 85 -6.68 -11.80 1.15
C ALA A 85 -5.20 -11.77 1.55
N VAL A 86 -4.31 -11.69 0.57
CA VAL A 86 -2.87 -11.45 0.80
C VAL A 86 -2.42 -10.25 -0.02
N LYS A 87 -1.66 -9.36 0.61
CA LYS A 87 -1.03 -8.21 -0.04
C LYS A 87 0.48 -8.22 0.13
N ILE A 88 1.20 -7.62 -0.82
CA ILE A 88 2.63 -7.37 -0.67
C ILE A 88 2.82 -6.01 -0.02
N LEU A 89 3.49 -6.00 1.13
CA LEU A 89 3.95 -4.79 1.80
C LEU A 89 5.44 -4.61 1.55
N CYS A 90 5.86 -3.36 1.52
CA CYS A 90 7.26 -2.95 1.45
C CYS A 90 7.62 -2.19 2.73
N LEU A 91 8.58 -2.70 3.49
CA LEU A 91 9.12 -2.07 4.68
C LEU A 91 10.34 -1.24 4.29
N ALA A 92 10.33 0.04 4.65
CA ALA A 92 11.46 0.95 4.46
C ALA A 92 11.83 1.60 5.79
N VAL A 93 13.13 1.63 6.09
CA VAL A 93 13.64 2.14 7.37
C VAL A 93 14.49 3.37 7.13
N PHE A 94 14.14 4.47 7.80
CA PHE A 94 14.83 5.74 7.70
C PHE A 94 15.29 6.22 9.07
N ALA A 95 16.36 7.00 9.10
CA ALA A 95 16.79 7.73 10.28
C ALA A 95 17.59 8.98 9.86
N PRO A 96 17.82 9.94 10.78
CA PRO A 96 18.62 11.12 10.50
C PRO A 96 20.00 10.73 9.98
N ALA A 97 20.49 11.41 8.92
CA ALA A 97 21.81 11.10 8.41
C ALA A 97 22.88 11.48 9.46
N PRO A 98 23.87 10.60 9.73
CA PRO A 98 24.86 10.80 10.80
C PRO A 98 25.66 12.10 10.64
N GLU A 99 25.88 12.51 9.39
CA GLU A 99 26.63 13.70 8.99
C GLU A 99 26.00 15.03 9.46
N PHE A 100 24.68 15.07 9.66
CA PHE A 100 24.00 16.29 10.11
C PHE A 100 23.89 16.39 11.63
N HIS A 101 24.11 15.29 12.38
CA HIS A 101 23.85 15.23 13.83
C HIS A 101 24.90 14.42 14.61
N PRO A 102 26.20 14.77 14.55
CA PRO A 102 27.29 13.98 15.18
C PRO A 102 27.30 13.99 16.72
N GLN A 103 26.46 14.79 17.37
CA GLN A 103 26.41 14.96 18.83
C GLN A 103 25.08 14.50 19.45
N MET A 104 24.25 13.79 18.70
CA MET A 104 22.92 13.38 19.17
C MET A 104 23.04 12.21 20.15
N LEU A 105 22.65 12.44 21.41
CA LEU A 105 22.54 11.40 22.45
C LEU A 105 21.34 10.47 22.24
N ASP A 106 20.45 10.85 21.33
CA ASP A 106 19.25 10.14 20.97
C ASP A 106 19.27 9.83 19.48
N TYR A 107 18.80 8.65 19.07
CA TYR A 107 18.66 8.31 17.66
C TYR A 107 17.26 7.76 17.43
N ASN A 108 16.55 8.34 16.47
CA ASN A 108 15.19 7.90 16.12
C ASN A 108 15.23 7.18 14.78
N VAL A 109 14.66 5.98 14.77
CA VAL A 109 14.45 5.18 13.57
C VAL A 109 12.96 5.21 13.25
N ARG A 110 12.64 5.44 11.98
CA ARG A 110 11.29 5.48 11.42
C ARG A 110 11.12 4.30 10.49
N VAL A 111 10.17 3.43 10.80
CA VAL A 111 9.81 2.28 9.97
C VAL A 111 8.52 2.60 9.24
N TYR A 112 8.54 2.48 7.91
CA TYR A 112 7.39 2.73 7.05
C TYR A 112 6.89 1.41 6.47
N THR A 113 5.58 1.17 6.59
CA THR A 113 4.88 0.07 5.95
C THR A 113 4.15 0.60 4.73
N LEU A 114 4.62 0.24 3.54
CA LEU A 114 4.18 0.79 2.27
C LEU A 114 3.51 -0.26 1.39
N GLU A 115 2.70 0.19 0.46
CA GLU A 115 2.39 -0.61 -0.73
C GLU A 115 3.68 -0.83 -1.52
N ASP A 116 3.84 -2.01 -2.13
CA ASP A 116 5.05 -2.37 -2.89
C ASP A 116 5.15 -1.66 -4.26
N THR A 117 4.89 -0.35 -4.30
CA THR A 117 4.94 0.46 -5.51
C THR A 117 6.10 1.44 -5.44
N VAL A 118 6.68 1.75 -6.61
CA VAL A 118 7.73 2.78 -6.73
C VAL A 118 7.22 4.14 -6.23
N ALA A 119 5.96 4.47 -6.53
CA ALA A 119 5.35 5.74 -6.12
C ALA A 119 5.24 5.89 -4.60
N ALA A 120 4.84 4.83 -3.87
CA ALA A 120 4.75 4.86 -2.42
C ALA A 120 6.12 5.12 -1.77
N LEU A 121 7.15 4.41 -2.23
CA LEU A 121 8.52 4.58 -1.72
C LEU A 121 9.08 5.97 -2.03
N GLU A 122 8.90 6.48 -3.25
CA GLU A 122 9.36 7.83 -3.62
C GLU A 122 8.64 8.92 -2.82
N GLY A 123 7.35 8.76 -2.54
CA GLY A 123 6.60 9.67 -1.66
C GLY A 123 7.22 9.79 -0.27
N VAL A 124 7.61 8.65 0.34
CA VAL A 124 8.29 8.65 1.64
C VAL A 124 9.69 9.25 1.54
N LYS A 125 10.48 8.93 0.51
CA LYS A 125 11.81 9.52 0.33
C LYS A 125 11.75 11.05 0.24
N VAL A 126 10.80 11.60 -0.51
CA VAL A 126 10.62 13.06 -0.62
C VAL A 126 10.28 13.68 0.73
N MET A 127 9.48 13.00 1.54
CA MET A 127 9.15 13.44 2.90
C MET A 127 10.37 13.37 3.82
N GLU A 128 11.09 12.25 3.83
CA GLU A 128 12.27 12.00 4.66
C GLU A 128 13.43 12.94 4.33
N ASN A 129 13.65 13.24 3.05
CA ASN A 129 14.64 14.22 2.63
C ASN A 129 14.40 15.60 3.26
N LYS A 130 13.13 16.02 3.42
CA LYS A 130 12.79 17.29 4.09
C LYS A 130 13.04 17.23 5.60
N LEU A 131 13.01 16.04 6.17
CA LEU A 131 13.27 15.77 7.59
C LEU A 131 14.75 15.44 7.86
N GLY A 132 15.63 15.56 6.85
CA GLY A 132 17.05 15.20 6.95
C GLY A 132 17.30 13.71 7.18
N GLY A 133 16.33 12.86 6.85
CA GLY A 133 16.43 11.42 6.96
C GLY A 133 17.03 10.79 5.72
N CYS A 134 17.73 9.67 5.93
CA CYS A 134 18.24 8.83 4.86
C CYS A 134 17.76 7.39 5.06
N LEU A 135 17.66 6.66 3.94
CA LEU A 135 17.32 5.24 3.95
C LEU A 135 18.49 4.46 4.56
N LEU A 136 18.21 3.65 5.59
CA LEU A 136 19.24 2.90 6.32
C LEU A 136 19.64 1.59 5.63
N ASP A 137 18.70 0.95 4.93
CA ASP A 137 18.92 -0.30 4.21
C ASP A 137 17.95 -0.41 3.02
N LYS A 138 18.22 -1.33 2.10
CA LYS A 138 17.31 -1.65 0.99
C LYS A 138 15.92 -2.02 1.55
N PRO A 139 14.83 -1.49 0.97
CA PRO A 139 13.48 -1.85 1.40
C PRO A 139 13.23 -3.36 1.23
N LYS A 140 12.49 -3.95 2.17
CA LYS A 140 12.19 -5.39 2.19
C LYS A 140 10.71 -5.63 1.94
N THR A 141 10.41 -6.57 1.06
CA THR A 141 9.03 -6.96 0.77
C THR A 141 8.59 -8.14 1.63
N MET A 142 7.31 -8.18 1.99
CA MET A 142 6.71 -9.27 2.74
C MET A 142 5.24 -9.47 2.35
N LEU A 143 4.76 -10.71 2.51
CA LEU A 143 3.35 -11.02 2.37
C LEU A 143 2.62 -10.71 3.67
N PHE A 144 1.49 -10.02 3.57
CA PHE A 144 0.62 -9.68 4.69
C PHE A 144 -0.79 -10.17 4.40
N GLN A 145 -1.24 -11.14 5.19
CA GLN A 145 -2.52 -11.81 5.03
C GLN A 145 -3.59 -11.18 5.91
N ASP A 146 -4.84 -11.14 5.46
CA ASP A 146 -6.01 -10.72 6.25
C ASP A 146 -6.41 -11.80 7.28
N GLY A 147 -5.46 -12.11 8.15
CA GLY A 147 -5.57 -13.18 9.14
C GLY A 147 -6.19 -12.75 10.46
N GLY A 148 -6.40 -11.46 10.68
CA GLY A 148 -6.75 -10.86 11.97
C GLY A 148 -5.56 -10.65 12.91
N ALA A 149 -4.34 -10.99 12.47
CA ALA A 149 -3.11 -10.67 13.18
C ALA A 149 -2.64 -9.26 12.78
N ASN A 150 -2.03 -8.56 13.74
CA ASN A 150 -1.44 -7.25 13.50
C ASN A 150 0.00 -7.39 12.99
N LEU A 151 0.50 -6.34 12.34
CA LEU A 151 1.93 -6.24 12.05
C LEU A 151 2.66 -5.94 13.36
N CYS A 152 3.71 -6.71 13.65
CA CYS A 152 4.55 -6.53 14.83
C CYS A 152 5.97 -6.17 14.38
N LEU A 153 6.53 -5.11 14.95
CA LEU A 153 7.88 -4.64 14.69
C LEU A 153 8.67 -4.67 16.00
N SER A 154 9.79 -5.38 16.03
CA SER A 154 10.76 -5.40 17.13
C SER A 154 12.11 -4.87 16.66
N ILE A 155 12.86 -4.28 17.59
CA ILE A 155 14.27 -3.93 17.40
C ILE A 155 15.09 -4.92 18.22
N GLU A 156 15.98 -5.64 17.56
CA GLU A 156 16.85 -6.66 18.16
C GLU A 156 18.32 -6.24 18.01
N ASP A 157 19.22 -6.92 18.73
CA ASP A 157 20.67 -6.76 18.62
C ASP A 157 21.20 -5.31 18.80
N ILE A 158 20.66 -4.61 19.80
CA ILE A 158 21.10 -3.25 20.14
C ILE A 158 22.57 -3.28 20.63
N CYS A 159 23.45 -2.55 19.94
CA CYS A 159 24.86 -2.45 20.29
C CYS A 159 25.09 -1.96 21.74
N PRO A 160 26.16 -2.41 22.42
CA PRO A 160 26.53 -1.91 23.73
C PRO A 160 26.64 -0.38 23.77
N GLY A 161 26.06 0.25 24.79
CA GLY A 161 26.01 1.71 24.94
C GLY A 161 24.73 2.36 24.40
N TRP A 162 23.93 1.63 23.61
CA TRP A 162 22.61 2.07 23.17
C TRP A 162 21.49 1.43 24.01
N ARG A 163 20.37 2.14 24.14
CA ARG A 163 19.16 1.62 24.78
C ARG A 163 17.93 2.16 24.05
N CYS A 164 16.97 1.30 23.75
CA CYS A 164 15.68 1.74 23.25
C CYS A 164 14.97 2.60 24.29
N LYS A 165 14.44 3.75 23.88
CA LYS A 165 13.54 4.53 24.72
C LYS A 165 12.18 3.80 24.77
N PRO A 166 11.61 3.56 25.96
CA PRO A 166 10.35 2.85 26.07
C PRO A 166 9.21 3.74 25.57
N GLN A 167 8.75 3.51 24.34
CA GLN A 167 7.39 3.89 23.93
C GLN A 167 6.50 2.66 23.69
N ALA A 168 7.09 1.50 23.37
CA ALA A 168 6.62 0.13 23.56
C ALA A 168 7.69 -0.80 22.96
N ASP A 169 7.88 -2.02 23.48
CA ASP A 169 8.84 -2.99 22.90
C ASP A 169 8.38 -3.50 21.51
N TYR A 170 7.14 -3.19 21.12
CA TYR A 170 6.57 -3.46 19.81
C TYR A 170 5.53 -2.38 19.45
N GLN A 171 5.50 -1.94 18.19
CA GLN A 171 4.42 -1.09 17.67
C GLN A 171 3.44 -1.94 16.88
N VAL A 172 2.16 -1.78 17.19
CA VAL A 172 1.03 -2.45 16.55
C VAL A 172 0.34 -1.43 15.65
N GLU A 173 0.29 -1.72 14.36
CA GLU A 173 -0.58 -1.01 13.41
C GLU A 173 -1.75 -1.91 12.99
#